data_AF-A0A9E1NIK9-F1
#
_entry.id   AF-A0A9E1NIK9-F1
#
_cell.length_a   1.000
_cell.length_b   1.000
_cell.length_c   1.000
_cell.angle_alpha   90.00
_cell.angle_beta   90.00
_cell.angle_gamma   90.00
#
_symmetry.space_group_name_H-M   'P 1'
#
loop_
_entity.id
_entity.type
_entity.pdbx_description
1 polymer ?
#
loop_
_entity_poly.entity_id
_entity_poly.type
_entity_poly.pdbx_seq_one_letter_code
_entity_poly.pdbx_strand_id
1 'polypeptide(L)'
;MPITNFGGLLNFAEEIEKQDMAFYSSVAANPEMSDLSDLFQGFAKDGKKNIVHILRTRRENVTEMILEPIIDFFRKPFVLESRDDKQMDRSQILEYSQKMEARAIAYYTEGAIKIKALPEVSQALKLAGKKRIAHTKKLSSL
;
A
#
# COMPACT_ATOMS: atom_id res chain seq x y z
N MET A 1 -3.32 -14.31 -9.75
CA MET A 1 -1.90 -14.67 -9.76
C MET A 1 -1.44 -14.96 -8.33
N PRO A 2 -0.85 -16.13 -8.04
CA PRO A 2 -0.25 -16.45 -6.75
C PRO A 2 1.03 -15.64 -6.50
N ILE A 3 1.35 -15.39 -5.25
CA ILE A 3 2.62 -14.82 -4.79
C ILE A 3 3.35 -15.92 -4.04
N THR A 4 4.44 -16.42 -4.62
CA THR A 4 5.12 -17.64 -4.16
C THR A 4 6.43 -17.38 -3.42
N ASN A 5 6.90 -16.14 -3.36
CA ASN A 5 8.12 -15.76 -2.63
C ASN A 5 8.04 -14.30 -2.17
N PHE A 6 8.93 -13.90 -1.26
CA PHE A 6 8.91 -12.54 -0.75
C PHE A 6 9.25 -11.50 -1.84
N GLY A 7 10.02 -11.86 -2.87
CA GLY A 7 10.30 -10.96 -3.99
C GLY A 7 9.01 -10.55 -4.72
N GLY A 8 8.14 -11.51 -5.00
CA GLY A 8 6.81 -11.28 -5.55
C GLY A 8 5.91 -10.47 -4.60
N LEU A 9 6.04 -10.70 -3.30
CA LEU A 9 5.33 -9.97 -2.24
C LEU A 9 5.74 -8.49 -2.22
N LEU A 10 7.05 -8.21 -2.26
CA LEU A 10 7.59 -6.84 -2.28
C LEU A 10 7.33 -6.14 -3.63
N ASN A 11 7.36 -6.86 -4.75
CA ASN A 11 6.99 -6.29 -6.05
C ASN A 11 5.54 -5.86 -6.07
N PHE A 12 4.63 -6.72 -5.59
CA PHE A 12 3.22 -6.35 -5.56
C PHE A 12 2.92 -5.28 -4.50
N ALA A 13 3.69 -5.23 -3.40
CA ALA A 13 3.64 -4.11 -2.46
C ALA A 13 4.01 -2.78 -3.14
N GLU A 14 5.05 -2.77 -3.97
CA GLU A 14 5.44 -1.60 -4.76
C GLU A 14 4.35 -1.22 -5.78
N GLU A 15 3.72 -2.18 -6.44
CA GLU A 15 2.59 -1.95 -7.36
C GLU A 15 1.43 -1.25 -6.64
N ILE A 16 1.04 -1.73 -5.45
CA ILE A 16 0.00 -1.12 -4.60
C ILE A 16 0.38 0.32 -4.25
N GLU A 17 1.60 0.54 -3.77
CA GLU A 17 2.07 1.88 -3.38
C GLU A 17 2.08 2.86 -4.55
N LYS A 18 2.51 2.42 -5.75
CA LYS A 18 2.49 3.27 -6.96
C LYS A 18 1.07 3.64 -7.37
N GLN A 19 0.15 2.67 -7.38
CA GLN A 19 -1.26 2.92 -7.69
C GLN A 19 -1.84 3.95 -6.72
N ASP A 20 -1.57 3.80 -5.43
CA ASP A 20 -2.12 4.66 -4.40
C ASP A 20 -1.55 6.07 -4.45
N MET A 21 -0.24 6.18 -4.64
CA MET A 21 0.43 7.46 -4.82
C MET A 21 -0.13 8.22 -6.02
N ALA A 22 -0.37 7.52 -7.14
CA ALA A 22 -0.93 8.15 -8.34
C ALA A 22 -2.33 8.70 -8.05
N PHE A 23 -3.18 7.90 -7.40
CA PHE A 23 -4.52 8.34 -7.01
C PHE A 23 -4.48 9.54 -6.06
N TYR A 24 -3.69 9.50 -4.98
CA TYR A 24 -3.60 10.62 -4.03
C TYR A 24 -3.02 11.88 -4.64
N SER A 25 -2.09 11.74 -5.58
CA SER A 25 -1.54 12.90 -6.31
C SER A 25 -2.59 13.53 -7.22
N SER A 26 -3.46 12.71 -7.82
CA SER A 26 -4.59 13.18 -8.63
C SER A 26 -5.63 13.89 -7.77
N VAL A 27 -6.06 13.25 -6.68
CA VAL A 27 -7.02 13.82 -5.71
C VAL A 27 -6.52 15.13 -5.11
N ALA A 28 -5.22 15.24 -4.79
CA ALA A 28 -4.67 16.48 -4.27
C ALA A 28 -4.75 17.66 -5.26
N ALA A 29 -4.87 17.39 -6.55
CA ALA A 29 -5.07 18.38 -7.60
C ALA A 29 -6.55 18.61 -7.93
N ASN A 30 -7.47 17.86 -7.32
CA ASN A 30 -8.90 17.94 -7.56
C ASN A 30 -9.50 19.16 -6.81
N PRO A 31 -10.22 20.07 -7.50
CA PRO A 31 -10.83 21.25 -6.87
C PRO A 31 -11.78 20.94 -5.71
N GLU A 32 -12.51 19.84 -5.77
CA GLU A 32 -13.44 19.35 -4.73
C GLU A 32 -12.74 19.02 -3.41
N MET A 33 -11.42 18.79 -3.47
CA MET A 33 -10.55 18.37 -2.37
C MET A 33 -9.46 19.40 -2.06
N SER A 34 -9.64 20.64 -2.51
CA SER A 34 -8.64 21.71 -2.37
C SER A 34 -8.24 21.99 -0.91
N ASP A 35 -9.19 21.91 0.03
CA ASP A 35 -8.96 22.04 1.48
C ASP A 35 -8.20 20.85 2.10
N LEU A 36 -8.19 19.70 1.42
CA LEU A 36 -7.50 18.48 1.82
C LEU A 36 -6.25 18.18 0.97
N SER A 37 -5.84 19.10 0.08
CA SER A 37 -4.74 18.88 -0.85
C SER A 37 -3.45 18.46 -0.12
N ASP A 38 -3.08 19.18 0.94
CA ASP A 38 -1.87 18.89 1.73
C ASP A 38 -1.92 17.52 2.42
N LEU A 39 -3.12 17.09 2.84
CA LEU A 39 -3.32 15.78 3.45
C LEU A 39 -3.01 14.66 2.44
N PHE A 40 -3.60 14.73 1.25
CA PHE A 40 -3.40 13.73 0.20
C PHE A 40 -1.99 13.76 -0.39
N GLN A 41 -1.37 14.95 -0.53
CA GLN A 41 0.06 15.04 -0.86
C GLN A 41 0.93 14.37 0.21
N GLY A 42 0.56 14.51 1.48
CA GLY A 42 1.18 13.80 2.60
C GLY A 42 1.12 12.29 2.43
N PHE A 43 -0.04 11.75 2.08
CA PHE A 43 -0.22 10.31 1.83
C PHE A 43 0.63 9.82 0.65
N ALA A 44 0.66 10.57 -0.46
CA ALA A 44 1.51 10.25 -1.61
C ALA A 44 3.02 10.25 -1.24
N LYS A 45 3.47 11.21 -0.41
CA LYS A 45 4.85 11.26 0.09
C LYS A 45 5.17 10.07 0.99
N ASP A 46 4.24 9.65 1.84
CA ASP A 46 4.44 8.49 2.71
C ASP A 46 4.47 7.17 1.94
N GLY A 47 3.66 7.04 0.86
CA GLY A 47 3.75 5.92 -0.07
C GLY A 47 5.11 5.86 -0.78
N LYS A 48 5.66 7.01 -1.20
CA LYS A 48 7.02 7.07 -1.77
C LYS A 48 8.07 6.55 -0.79
N LYS A 49 7.95 6.91 0.49
CA LYS A 49 8.84 6.39 1.54
C LYS A 49 8.67 4.88 1.69
N ASN A 50 7.44 4.35 1.63
CA ASN A 50 7.20 2.90 1.67
C ASN A 50 7.89 2.18 0.51
N ILE A 51 7.77 2.67 -0.73
CA ILE A 51 8.47 2.10 -1.88
C ILE A 51 9.98 2.06 -1.66
N VAL A 52 10.58 3.17 -1.20
CA VAL A 52 12.02 3.22 -0.92
C VAL A 52 12.44 2.15 0.09
N HIS A 53 11.66 1.98 1.17
CA HIS A 53 11.93 0.96 2.17
C HIS A 53 11.76 -0.46 1.60
N ILE A 54 10.67 -0.73 0.89
CA ILE A 54 10.39 -2.03 0.25
C ILE A 54 11.52 -2.44 -0.69
N LEU A 55 11.96 -1.52 -1.57
CA LEU A 55 13.04 -1.78 -2.52
C LEU A 55 14.38 -1.98 -1.83
N ARG A 56 14.65 -1.23 -0.76
CA ARG A 56 15.84 -1.42 0.06
C ARG A 56 15.84 -2.80 0.72
N THR A 57 14.76 -3.18 1.40
CA THR A 57 14.59 -4.51 2.01
C THR A 57 14.77 -5.63 0.98
N ARG A 58 14.24 -5.46 -0.23
CA ARG A 58 14.42 -6.44 -1.32
C ARG A 58 15.90 -6.62 -1.68
N ARG A 59 16.67 -5.54 -1.79
CA ARG A 59 18.10 -5.58 -2.12
C ARG A 59 18.93 -6.19 -0.99
N GLU A 60 18.61 -5.84 0.25
CA GLU A 60 19.35 -6.31 1.44
C GLU A 60 19.12 -7.79 1.71
N ASN A 61 17.95 -8.35 1.33
CA ASN A 61 17.59 -9.74 1.62
C ASN A 61 17.55 -10.62 0.36
N VAL A 62 18.25 -10.24 -0.72
CA VAL A 62 18.21 -10.97 -2.00
C VAL A 62 18.62 -12.44 -1.88
N THR A 63 19.54 -12.75 -0.95
CA THR A 63 20.00 -14.11 -0.68
C THR A 63 18.95 -14.99 -0.03
N GLU A 64 17.91 -14.40 0.58
CA GLU A 64 16.80 -15.12 1.19
C GLU A 64 15.79 -15.65 0.16
N MET A 65 15.95 -15.32 -1.13
CA MET A 65 15.00 -15.70 -2.19
C MET A 65 14.93 -17.21 -2.44
N ILE A 66 15.82 -17.98 -1.80
CA ILE A 66 15.94 -19.44 -1.89
C ILE A 66 15.14 -20.18 -0.80
N LEU A 67 14.51 -19.45 0.12
CA LEU A 67 13.76 -20.04 1.24
C LEU A 67 12.37 -20.55 0.82
N GLU A 68 11.68 -21.16 1.78
CA GLU A 68 10.39 -21.81 1.56
C GLU A 68 9.39 -20.90 0.82
N PRO A 69 8.67 -21.45 -0.16
CA PRO A 69 7.72 -20.69 -0.93
C PRO A 69 6.54 -20.24 -0.06
N ILE A 70 6.01 -19.06 -0.36
CA ILE A 70 4.75 -18.59 0.21
C ILE A 70 3.60 -19.41 -0.37
N ILE A 71 2.81 -20.02 0.51
CA ILE A 71 1.65 -20.86 0.15
C ILE A 71 0.35 -20.11 0.45
N ASP A 72 -0.64 -20.28 -0.43
CA ASP A 72 -1.99 -19.71 -0.31
C ASP A 72 -2.00 -18.19 -0.11
N PHE A 73 -1.23 -17.47 -0.92
CA PHE A 73 -1.26 -16.02 -0.95
C PHE A 73 -1.39 -15.53 -2.40
N PHE A 74 -2.40 -14.71 -2.67
CA PHE A 74 -2.80 -14.34 -4.02
C PHE A 74 -2.96 -12.83 -4.16
N ARG A 75 -2.65 -12.30 -5.35
CA ARG A 75 -2.87 -10.88 -5.65
C ARG A 75 -4.35 -10.50 -5.65
N LYS A 76 -5.22 -11.40 -6.13
CA LYS A 76 -6.63 -11.11 -6.49
C LYS A 76 -7.43 -10.37 -5.40
N PRO A 77 -7.38 -10.75 -4.11
CA PRO A 77 -8.13 -10.05 -3.06
C PRO A 77 -7.69 -8.59 -2.82
N PHE A 78 -6.49 -8.22 -3.28
CA PHE A 78 -5.90 -6.91 -3.06
C PHE A 78 -5.82 -6.06 -4.32
N VAL A 79 -6.41 -6.52 -5.43
CA VAL A 79 -6.54 -5.72 -6.65
C VAL A 79 -7.79 -4.87 -6.52
N LEU A 80 -7.61 -3.55 -6.58
CA LEU A 80 -8.71 -2.60 -6.69
C LEU A 80 -8.77 -2.06 -8.12
N GLU A 81 -10.00 -1.94 -8.64
CA GLU A 81 -10.25 -1.31 -9.93
C GLU A 81 -9.80 0.15 -9.89
N SER A 82 -9.00 0.57 -10.87
CA SER A 82 -8.61 1.97 -10.99
C SER A 82 -9.85 2.82 -11.25
N ARG A 83 -10.01 3.89 -10.46
CA ARG A 83 -11.06 4.89 -10.62
C ARG A 83 -10.43 6.23 -10.95
N ASP A 84 -11.09 6.97 -11.84
CA ASP A 84 -10.74 8.36 -12.16
C ASP A 84 -11.41 9.27 -11.14
N ASP A 85 -10.62 10.01 -10.36
CA ASP A 85 -11.12 10.91 -9.33
C ASP A 85 -11.93 12.07 -9.92
N LYS A 86 -11.73 12.40 -11.20
CA LYS A 86 -12.51 13.45 -11.88
C LYS A 86 -13.99 13.08 -12.08
N GLN A 87 -14.32 11.80 -11.96
CA GLN A 87 -15.69 11.29 -12.05
C GLN A 87 -16.30 11.03 -10.67
N MET A 88 -15.61 11.42 -9.59
CA MET A 88 -15.99 11.14 -8.22
C MET A 88 -16.27 12.44 -7.49
N ASP A 89 -17.37 12.47 -6.74
CA ASP A 89 -17.61 13.54 -5.77
C ASP A 89 -16.72 13.37 -4.53
N ARG A 90 -16.67 14.41 -3.69
CA ARG A 90 -15.92 14.39 -2.42
C ARG A 90 -16.18 13.15 -1.56
N SER A 91 -17.44 12.74 -1.40
CA SER A 91 -17.82 11.61 -0.55
C SER A 91 -17.28 10.30 -1.13
N GLN A 92 -17.43 10.12 -2.44
CA GLN A 92 -16.91 8.96 -3.17
C GLN A 92 -15.38 8.89 -3.11
N ILE A 93 -14.68 10.02 -3.21
CA ILE A 93 -13.21 10.07 -3.08
C ILE A 93 -12.77 9.62 -1.69
N LEU A 94 -13.44 10.09 -0.63
CA LEU A 94 -13.13 9.70 0.75
C LEU A 94 -13.42 8.22 0.99
N GLU A 95 -14.56 7.72 0.55
CA GLU A 95 -14.94 6.30 0.66
C GLU A 95 -13.93 5.39 -0.06
N TYR A 96 -13.55 5.77 -1.28
CA TYR A 96 -12.56 5.00 -2.05
C TYR A 96 -11.16 5.08 -1.43
N SER A 97 -10.77 6.24 -0.89
CA SER A 97 -9.52 6.38 -0.13
C SER A 97 -9.48 5.45 1.08
N GLN A 98 -10.58 5.33 1.83
CA GLN A 98 -10.68 4.39 2.96
C GLN A 98 -10.59 2.93 2.49
N LYS A 99 -11.24 2.56 1.38
CA LYS A 99 -11.14 1.22 0.78
C LYS A 99 -9.71 0.88 0.36
N MET A 100 -9.00 1.83 -0.24
CA MET A 100 -7.60 1.66 -0.64
C MET A 100 -6.70 1.40 0.56
N GLU A 101 -6.86 2.20 1.61
CA GLU A 101 -6.11 2.07 2.86
C GLU A 101 -6.41 0.75 3.56
N ALA A 102 -7.68 0.35 3.67
CA ALA A 102 -8.07 -0.95 4.23
C ALA A 102 -7.43 -2.12 3.46
N ARG A 103 -7.46 -2.08 2.12
CA ARG A 103 -6.81 -3.08 1.27
C ARG A 103 -5.30 -3.11 1.49
N ALA A 104 -4.63 -1.96 1.58
CA ALA A 104 -3.19 -1.91 1.81
C ALA A 104 -2.82 -2.49 3.19
N ILE A 105 -3.57 -2.13 4.23
CA ILE A 105 -3.40 -2.68 5.58
C ILE A 105 -3.56 -4.20 5.57
N ALA A 106 -4.64 -4.72 4.97
CA ALA A 106 -4.87 -6.16 4.88
C ALA A 106 -3.69 -6.86 4.19
N TYR A 107 -3.23 -6.33 3.05
CA TYR A 107 -2.10 -6.88 2.31
C TYR A 107 -0.82 -6.93 3.16
N TYR A 108 -0.48 -5.85 3.86
CA TYR A 108 0.72 -5.78 4.68
C TYR A 108 0.64 -6.70 5.91
N THR A 109 -0.51 -6.74 6.57
CA THR A 109 -0.72 -7.58 7.76
C THR A 109 -0.68 -9.06 7.39
N GLU A 110 -1.43 -9.48 6.37
CA GLU A 110 -1.45 -10.88 5.93
C GLU A 110 -0.11 -11.31 5.34
N GLY A 111 0.51 -10.47 4.51
CA GLY A 111 1.84 -10.71 3.97
C GLY A 111 2.88 -10.91 5.06
N ALA A 112 2.91 -10.04 6.08
CA ALA A 112 3.86 -10.14 7.20
C ALA A 112 3.73 -11.46 7.99
N ILE A 113 2.53 -12.03 8.09
CA ILE A 113 2.30 -13.33 8.73
C ILE A 113 2.87 -14.46 7.87
N LYS A 114 2.65 -14.41 6.56
CA LYS A 114 3.11 -15.44 5.60
C LYS A 114 4.63 -15.53 5.51
N ILE A 115 5.34 -14.42 5.75
CA ILE A 115 6.80 -14.36 5.72
C ILE A 115 7.42 -14.16 7.10
N LYS A 116 6.77 -14.61 8.18
CA LYS A 116 7.28 -14.44 9.55
C LYS A 116 8.66 -15.08 9.79
N ALA A 117 9.03 -16.06 8.98
CA ALA A 117 10.35 -16.71 9.01
C ALA A 117 11.47 -15.79 8.48
N LEU A 118 11.12 -14.65 7.87
CA LEU A 118 12.01 -13.59 7.42
C LEU A 118 11.74 -12.32 8.25
N PRO A 119 12.37 -12.18 9.44
CA PRO A 119 12.04 -11.13 10.38
C PRO A 119 12.16 -9.73 9.80
N GLU A 120 13.21 -9.47 9.03
CA GLU A 120 13.54 -8.19 8.41
C GLU A 120 12.47 -7.80 7.38
N VAL A 121 12.08 -8.75 6.53
CA VAL A 121 11.06 -8.54 5.50
C VAL A 121 9.68 -8.41 6.15
N SER A 122 9.37 -9.24 7.15
CA SER A 122 8.11 -9.16 7.90
C SER A 122 7.97 -7.80 8.60
N GLN A 123 9.06 -7.32 9.19
CA GLN A 123 9.09 -6.02 9.85
C GLN A 123 8.91 -4.86 8.87
N ALA A 124 9.50 -4.93 7.67
CA ALA A 124 9.31 -3.92 6.64
C ALA A 124 7.82 -3.77 6.25
N LEU A 125 7.10 -4.89 6.08
CA LEU A 125 5.66 -4.87 5.80
C LEU A 125 4.85 -4.29 6.96
N LYS A 126 5.17 -4.65 8.20
CA LYS A 126 4.50 -4.09 9.39
C LYS A 126 4.67 -2.56 9.48
N LEU A 127 5.87 -2.06 9.18
CA LEU A 127 6.14 -0.63 9.16
C LEU A 127 5.37 0.10 8.06
N ALA A 128 5.25 -0.50 6.86
CA ALA A 128 4.43 0.03 5.79
C ALA A 128 2.94 0.09 6.20
N GLY A 129 2.41 -1.01 6.75
CA GLY A 129 1.03 -1.08 7.25
C GLY A 129 0.74 -0.09 8.38
N LYS A 130 1.70 0.20 9.26
CA LYS A 130 1.53 1.20 10.34
C LYS A 130 1.26 2.60 9.79
N LYS A 131 1.90 2.99 8.68
CA LYS A 131 1.62 4.30 8.05
C LYS A 131 0.20 4.34 7.47
N ARG A 132 -0.23 3.25 6.85
CA ARG A 132 -1.58 3.10 6.30
C ARG A 132 -2.67 3.18 7.38
N ILE A 133 -2.42 2.58 8.55
CA ILE A 133 -3.28 2.74 9.74
C ILE A 133 -3.31 4.21 10.22
N ALA A 134 -2.22 4.96 10.09
CA ALA A 134 -2.23 6.38 10.44
C ALA A 134 -3.06 7.21 9.43
N HIS A 135 -3.09 6.81 8.14
CA HIS A 135 -3.93 7.45 7.14
C HIS A 135 -5.42 7.21 7.41
N THR A 136 -5.83 5.97 7.73
CA THR A 136 -7.24 5.68 8.05
C THR A 136 -7.74 6.51 9.23
N LYS A 137 -6.91 6.69 10.27
CA LYS A 137 -7.25 7.56 11.41
C LYS A 137 -7.50 9.01 10.99
N LYS A 138 -6.64 9.54 10.10
CA LYS A 138 -6.81 10.90 9.55
C LYS A 138 -8.05 11.01 8.67
N LEU A 139 -8.34 9.99 7.86
CA LEU A 139 -9.54 9.94 7.01
C LEU A 139 -10.83 9.81 7.83
N SER A 140 -10.80 9.11 8.96
CA SER A 140 -11.97 8.96 9.84
C SER A 140 -12.31 10.20 10.67
N SER A 141 -11.41 11.19 10.71
CA SER A 141 -11.63 12.47 11.39
C SER A 141 -12.13 13.59 10.45
N LEU A 142 -12.39 13.26 9.18
CA LEU A 142 -12.97 14.16 8.17
C LEU A 142 -14.48 13.96 8.09
#